data_AF-Q73D57-F1
#
_entry.id   AF-Q73D57-F1
#
_cell.length_a   1.000
_cell.length_b   1.000
_cell.length_c   1.000
_cell.angle_alpha   90.00
_cell.angle_beta   90.00
_cell.angle_gamma   90.00
#
_symmetry.space_group_name_H-M   'P 1'
#
loop_
_entity.id
_entity.type
_entity.pdbx_description
1 polymer ?
#
loop_
_entity_poly.entity_id
_entity_poly.type
_entity_poly.pdbx_seq_one_letter_code
_entity_poly.pdbx_strand_id
1 'polypeptide(L)'
;MVKSKSDFSQYDNIFHYFRGGSREQKNDLQIENNVTKALINVLQHSSFVLTKNLISFLGFQVQGSEYDYRVQISSQLSEVTKIGVILGIAESNHVIKNNQIMNIKSGVPDAAILSKEISLLIEVKTGANSYLSYNQLNRHKGKFSSEQLINEAVKIITWDELRVFFRKQQNYFEGESITCFLLKQFEEFCEINGVGKKTKEHYFLHFNPRTRALAREIDEFIWKGSGFDTIDPNSTKGIGYKRKGRRGGFGKLCIGRKCLILRYGSDGDPIGEQFQKEIDSCLGRTYLRSNTDDKKYPHEAFVNLDWVENVEQIKPYIIKAYELKP
;
A
#
# COMPACT_ATOMS: atom_id res chain seq x y z
N MET A 1 20.14 2.60 -19.97
CA MET A 1 19.54 3.91 -19.67
C MET A 1 18.65 3.71 -18.44
N VAL A 2 19.04 4.22 -17.28
CA VAL A 2 18.29 4.03 -16.02
C VAL A 2 17.13 5.02 -16.02
N LYS A 3 15.88 4.53 -16.06
CA LYS A 3 14.69 5.38 -15.92
C LYS A 3 14.74 6.10 -14.57
N SER A 4 14.34 7.36 -14.54
CA SER A 4 14.26 8.09 -13.27
C SER A 4 13.01 7.65 -12.49
N LYS A 5 12.96 7.83 -11.16
CA LYS A 5 11.78 7.48 -10.34
C LYS A 5 10.47 8.14 -10.81
N SER A 6 10.53 9.22 -11.61
CA SER A 6 9.33 9.84 -12.21
C SER A 6 8.73 9.05 -13.38
N ASP A 7 9.50 8.15 -14.01
CA ASP A 7 9.12 7.51 -15.28
C ASP A 7 8.57 6.09 -15.13
N PHE A 8 8.60 5.53 -13.91
CA PHE A 8 8.10 4.19 -13.63
C PHE A 8 6.59 4.18 -13.52
N SER A 9 5.93 3.36 -14.32
CA SER A 9 4.51 3.03 -14.15
C SER A 9 4.36 1.72 -13.36
N GLN A 10 3.16 1.46 -12.84
CA GLN A 10 2.84 0.15 -12.25
C GLN A 10 3.08 -1.03 -13.23
N TYR A 11 3.12 -0.76 -14.54
CA TYR A 11 3.35 -1.76 -15.59
C TYR A 11 4.83 -2.12 -15.75
N ASP A 12 5.74 -1.34 -15.18
CA ASP A 12 7.18 -1.65 -15.18
C ASP A 12 7.55 -2.59 -14.01
N ASN A 13 6.62 -2.88 -13.09
CA ASN A 13 6.86 -3.71 -11.91
C ASN A 13 6.49 -5.18 -12.13
N ILE A 14 7.42 -6.11 -11.88
CA ILE A 14 7.24 -7.54 -12.17
C ILE A 14 6.21 -8.26 -11.29
N PHE A 15 5.83 -7.68 -10.15
CA PHE A 15 4.85 -8.28 -9.22
C PHE A 15 3.44 -7.74 -9.41
N HIS A 16 3.27 -6.71 -10.25
CA HIS A 16 1.95 -6.20 -10.63
C HIS A 16 1.29 -7.12 -11.67
N TYR A 17 0.56 -8.12 -11.19
CA TYR A 17 -0.30 -8.95 -12.03
C TYR A 17 -1.72 -8.39 -12.12
N PHE A 18 -2.11 -7.92 -13.30
CA PHE A 18 -3.49 -7.52 -13.58
C PHE A 18 -4.32 -8.80 -13.81
N ARG A 19 -5.11 -9.23 -12.82
CA ARG A 19 -6.22 -10.15 -13.10
C ARG A 19 -7.38 -9.29 -13.62
N GLY A 20 -7.81 -9.55 -14.86
CA GLY A 20 -9.00 -8.92 -15.43
C GLY A 20 -10.18 -8.98 -14.45
N GLY A 21 -10.92 -7.88 -14.36
CA GLY A 21 -11.91 -7.68 -13.30
C GLY A 21 -12.98 -8.78 -13.29
N SER A 22 -12.88 -9.72 -12.34
CA SER A 22 -14.07 -10.41 -11.87
C SER A 22 -14.83 -9.41 -11.00
N ARG A 23 -16.03 -9.03 -11.48
CA ARG A 23 -17.02 -8.33 -10.67
C ARG A 23 -17.12 -9.09 -9.33
N GLU A 24 -16.88 -8.39 -8.22
CA GLU A 24 -17.14 -8.80 -6.82
C GLU A 24 -16.01 -9.32 -5.92
N GLN A 25 -14.74 -9.43 -6.36
CA GLN A 25 -13.65 -9.61 -5.37
C GLN A 25 -13.24 -8.26 -4.77
N LYS A 26 -13.43 -8.09 -3.46
CA LYS A 26 -13.00 -6.91 -2.70
C LYS A 26 -11.51 -6.65 -3.00
N ASN A 27 -11.17 -5.49 -3.57
CA ASN A 27 -9.81 -5.11 -3.96
C ASN A 27 -8.75 -5.46 -2.90
N ASP A 28 -9.08 -5.31 -1.62
CA ASP A 28 -8.19 -5.61 -0.50
C ASP A 28 -7.75 -7.09 -0.45
N LEU A 29 -8.66 -8.05 -0.72
CA LEU A 29 -8.32 -9.48 -0.77
C LEU A 29 -7.42 -9.81 -1.97
N GLN A 30 -7.58 -9.11 -3.08
CA GLN A 30 -6.72 -9.28 -4.24
C GLN A 30 -5.31 -8.76 -3.96
N ILE A 31 -5.21 -7.60 -3.31
CA ILE A 31 -3.92 -7.02 -2.87
C ILE A 31 -3.24 -7.98 -1.90
N GLU A 32 -3.96 -8.48 -0.88
CA GLU A 32 -3.43 -9.42 0.11
C GLU A 32 -2.81 -10.66 -0.57
N ASN A 33 -3.55 -11.31 -1.47
CA ASN A 33 -3.05 -12.47 -2.22
C ASN A 33 -1.86 -12.15 -3.11
N ASN A 34 -1.88 -10.99 -3.79
CA ASN A 34 -0.78 -10.58 -4.66
C ASN A 34 0.49 -10.27 -3.86
N VAL A 35 0.34 -9.64 -2.69
CA VAL A 35 1.43 -9.34 -1.76
C VAL A 35 2.06 -10.61 -1.23
N THR A 36 1.26 -11.60 -0.80
CA THR A 36 1.78 -12.91 -0.40
C THR A 36 2.58 -13.56 -1.52
N LYS A 37 2.05 -13.59 -2.75
CA LYS A 37 2.75 -14.18 -3.90
C LYS A 37 4.04 -13.44 -4.23
N ALA A 38 4.01 -12.11 -4.21
CA ALA A 38 5.19 -11.30 -4.46
C ALA A 38 6.29 -11.60 -3.42
N LEU A 39 5.92 -11.66 -2.13
CA LEU A 39 6.85 -12.01 -1.05
C LEU A 39 7.48 -13.38 -1.27
N ILE A 40 6.67 -14.39 -1.58
CA ILE A 40 7.16 -15.75 -1.82
C ILE A 40 8.05 -15.81 -3.07
N ASN A 41 7.66 -15.16 -4.17
CA ASN A 41 8.47 -15.12 -5.39
C ASN A 41 9.82 -14.45 -5.16
N VAL A 42 9.89 -13.38 -4.35
CA VAL A 42 11.17 -12.76 -3.97
C VAL A 42 12.05 -13.79 -3.29
N LEU A 43 11.55 -14.47 -2.26
CA LEU A 43 12.35 -15.42 -1.49
C LEU A 43 12.74 -16.66 -2.32
N GLN A 44 11.83 -17.16 -3.16
CA GLN A 44 12.03 -18.34 -4.00
C GLN A 44 13.06 -18.10 -5.12
N HIS A 45 13.06 -16.92 -5.72
CA HIS A 45 13.91 -16.61 -6.89
C HIS A 45 15.14 -15.77 -6.53
N SER A 46 15.35 -15.45 -5.25
CA SER A 46 16.57 -14.82 -4.74
C SER A 46 17.58 -15.87 -4.27
N SER A 47 18.77 -15.40 -3.91
CA SER A 47 19.75 -16.21 -3.18
C SER A 47 19.13 -16.79 -1.90
N PHE A 48 19.36 -18.08 -1.64
CA PHE A 48 18.89 -18.76 -0.42
C PHE A 48 19.37 -18.07 0.87
N VAL A 49 20.46 -17.30 0.79
CA VAL A 49 20.99 -16.48 1.89
C VAL A 49 19.95 -15.46 2.35
N LEU A 50 19.11 -14.92 1.46
CA LEU A 50 18.03 -14.01 1.85
C LEU A 50 17.01 -14.71 2.77
N THR A 51 16.58 -15.93 2.41
CA THR A 51 15.66 -16.73 3.22
C THR A 51 16.29 -17.12 4.55
N LYS A 52 17.56 -17.52 4.56
CA LYS A 52 18.32 -17.76 5.80
C LYS A 52 18.38 -16.52 6.69
N ASN A 53 18.65 -15.35 6.11
CA ASN A 53 18.70 -14.08 6.83
C ASN A 53 17.32 -13.68 7.39
N LEU A 54 16.23 -13.96 6.66
CA LEU A 54 14.87 -13.74 7.15
C LEU A 54 14.58 -14.64 8.37
N ILE A 55 14.92 -15.92 8.29
CA ILE A 55 14.76 -16.87 9.41
C ILE A 55 15.57 -16.41 10.63
N SER A 56 16.80 -15.94 10.42
CA SER A 56 17.63 -15.34 11.48
C SER A 56 17.02 -14.06 12.05
N PHE A 57 16.44 -13.20 11.21
CA PHE A 57 15.73 -12.00 11.65
C PHE A 57 14.53 -12.34 12.55
N LEU A 58 13.86 -13.47 12.32
CA LEU A 58 12.79 -13.99 13.18
C LEU A 58 13.29 -14.63 14.49
N GLY A 59 14.62 -14.73 14.67
CA GLY A 59 15.27 -15.26 15.86
C GLY A 59 15.58 -16.76 15.81
N PHE A 60 15.55 -17.38 14.63
CA PHE A 60 15.85 -18.80 14.45
C PHE A 60 17.13 -19.00 13.66
N GLN A 61 17.89 -20.05 13.98
CA GLN A 61 19.13 -20.37 13.28
C GLN A 61 18.96 -21.70 12.54
N VAL A 62 19.30 -21.71 11.26
CA VAL A 62 19.25 -22.88 10.38
C VAL A 62 20.55 -22.98 9.59
N GLN A 63 20.99 -24.20 9.30
CA GLN A 63 22.24 -24.43 8.56
C GLN A 63 22.01 -24.70 7.06
N GLY A 64 20.84 -25.20 6.69
CA GLY A 64 20.48 -25.56 5.32
C GLY A 64 20.42 -24.41 4.31
N SER A 65 20.57 -24.78 3.04
CA SER A 65 20.47 -23.92 1.86
C SER A 65 19.30 -24.26 0.94
N GLU A 66 18.63 -25.39 1.18
CA GLU A 66 17.50 -25.87 0.39
C GLU A 66 16.18 -25.49 1.08
N TYR A 67 15.34 -24.77 0.35
CA TYR A 67 14.04 -24.31 0.81
C TYR A 67 12.98 -24.63 -0.24
N ASP A 68 11.84 -25.15 0.21
CA ASP A 68 10.63 -25.31 -0.58
C ASP A 68 9.63 -24.21 -0.23
N TYR A 69 9.04 -23.62 -1.26
CA TYR A 69 8.18 -22.45 -1.17
C TYR A 69 6.80 -22.80 -1.67
N ARG A 70 5.78 -22.62 -0.82
CA ARG A 70 4.41 -23.03 -1.13
C ARG A 70 3.43 -21.89 -0.84
N VAL A 71 2.36 -21.82 -1.63
CA VAL A 71 1.25 -20.86 -1.46
C VAL A 71 -0.03 -21.66 -1.22
N GLN A 72 -0.90 -21.18 -0.32
CA GLN A 72 -2.19 -21.78 0.05
C GLN A 72 -2.11 -23.24 0.55
N ILE A 73 -1.70 -23.43 1.80
CA ILE A 73 -1.44 -24.75 2.40
C ILE A 73 -2.73 -25.40 2.91
N SER A 74 -3.42 -26.13 2.03
CA SER A 74 -4.68 -26.79 2.36
C SER A 74 -4.50 -28.07 3.19
N SER A 75 -3.43 -28.83 2.96
CA SER A 75 -3.15 -30.10 3.65
C SER A 75 -2.23 -29.92 4.88
N GLN A 76 -2.18 -30.93 5.73
CA GLN A 76 -1.16 -31.01 6.79
C GLN A 76 0.23 -31.23 6.16
N LEU A 77 1.26 -30.72 6.81
CA LEU A 77 2.65 -30.98 6.42
C LEU A 77 3.01 -32.43 6.77
N SER A 78 3.61 -33.13 5.81
CA SER A 78 4.06 -34.52 5.98
C SER A 78 5.40 -34.63 6.70
N GLU A 79 6.25 -33.60 6.61
CA GLU A 79 7.58 -33.62 7.20
C GLU A 79 7.56 -33.12 8.65
N VAL A 80 8.29 -33.83 9.52
CA VAL A 80 8.57 -33.43 10.89
C VAL A 80 9.90 -32.68 10.90
N THR A 81 9.85 -31.38 11.15
CA THR A 81 11.06 -30.54 11.26
C THR A 81 11.34 -30.17 12.71
N LYS A 82 12.60 -29.82 13.01
CA LYS A 82 13.02 -29.45 14.37
C LYS A 82 12.33 -28.18 14.87
N ILE A 83 11.99 -27.26 13.97
CA ILE A 83 11.45 -25.94 14.29
C ILE A 83 10.14 -25.74 13.52
N GLY A 84 9.02 -25.60 14.23
CA GLY A 84 7.73 -25.21 13.65
C GLY A 84 7.36 -23.79 14.03
N VAL A 85 7.18 -22.90 13.05
CA VAL A 85 6.94 -21.47 13.28
C VAL A 85 5.71 -20.99 12.52
N ILE A 86 4.88 -20.19 13.17
CA ILE A 86 3.79 -19.46 12.51
C ILE A 86 4.18 -17.99 12.48
N LEU A 87 4.33 -17.44 11.27
CA LEU A 87 4.63 -16.03 11.03
C LEU A 87 3.37 -15.29 10.60
N GLY A 88 2.92 -14.34 11.41
CA GLY A 88 1.94 -13.34 11.03
C GLY A 88 2.62 -12.05 10.55
N ILE A 89 2.24 -11.57 9.37
CA ILE A 89 2.70 -10.29 8.80
C ILE A 89 1.49 -9.38 8.60
N ALA A 90 1.49 -8.20 9.22
CA ALA A 90 0.35 -7.27 9.13
C ALA A 90 0.76 -5.79 9.16
N GLU A 91 -0.18 -4.87 8.95
CA GLU A 91 0.08 -3.43 9.08
C GLU A 91 0.36 -3.01 10.53
N SER A 92 -0.09 -3.80 11.51
CA SER A 92 0.18 -3.60 12.94
C SER A 92 0.42 -4.93 13.64
N ASN A 93 1.08 -4.90 14.80
CA ASN A 93 1.25 -6.07 15.66
C ASN A 93 0.00 -6.43 16.47
N HIS A 94 -1.12 -5.73 16.24
CA HIS A 94 -2.36 -5.97 16.96
C HIS A 94 -3.05 -7.26 16.47
N VAL A 95 -3.33 -8.16 17.40
CA VAL A 95 -4.03 -9.43 17.14
C VAL A 95 -5.39 -9.44 17.83
N ILE A 96 -6.44 -9.66 17.06
CA ILE A 96 -7.82 -9.68 17.58
C ILE A 96 -8.16 -11.07 18.15
N LYS A 97 -8.85 -11.08 19.30
CA LYS A 97 -9.43 -12.29 19.92
C LYS A 97 -10.90 -12.39 19.52
N ASN A 98 -11.28 -13.47 18.83
CA ASN A 98 -12.57 -13.64 18.13
C ASN A 98 -13.79 -13.88 19.06
N ASN A 99 -14.18 -12.94 19.92
CA ASN A 99 -15.56 -12.94 20.43
C ASN A 99 -16.54 -12.18 19.50
N GLN A 100 -16.07 -11.67 18.35
CA GLN A 100 -16.85 -10.73 17.52
C GLN A 100 -17.02 -11.09 16.02
N ILE A 101 -16.45 -12.19 15.50
CA ILE A 101 -16.58 -12.53 14.06
C ILE A 101 -16.83 -14.03 13.86
N MET A 102 -18.10 -14.39 13.58
CA MET A 102 -18.61 -15.77 13.45
C MET A 102 -18.32 -16.47 12.11
N ASN A 103 -17.45 -15.94 11.22
CA ASN A 103 -17.31 -16.50 9.86
C ASN A 103 -15.88 -16.48 9.28
N ILE A 104 -14.85 -16.96 10.01
CA ILE A 104 -13.53 -17.20 9.40
C ILE A 104 -13.50 -18.61 8.79
N LYS A 105 -13.70 -18.65 7.47
CA LYS A 105 -13.97 -19.83 6.64
C LYS A 105 -12.76 -20.73 6.33
N SER A 106 -11.50 -20.41 6.67
CA SER A 106 -10.39 -21.35 6.46
C SER A 106 -9.20 -21.09 7.39
N GLY A 107 -8.78 -22.11 8.15
CA GLY A 107 -7.49 -22.12 8.86
C GLY A 107 -6.34 -22.56 7.95
N VAL A 108 -6.32 -22.04 6.73
CA VAL A 108 -5.31 -22.35 5.70
C VAL A 108 -4.31 -21.20 5.72
N PRO A 109 -3.02 -21.46 6.03
CA PRO A 109 -1.98 -20.46 5.88
C PRO A 109 -1.87 -19.97 4.43
N ASP A 110 -1.61 -18.68 4.26
CA ASP A 110 -1.44 -18.05 2.96
C ASP A 110 -0.21 -18.59 2.21
N ALA A 111 0.86 -18.92 2.93
CA ALA A 111 2.07 -19.51 2.36
C ALA A 111 2.85 -20.36 3.37
N ALA A 112 3.89 -21.04 2.89
CA ALA A 112 4.87 -21.72 3.72
C ALA A 112 6.27 -21.69 3.10
N ILE A 113 7.28 -21.73 3.97
CA ILE A 113 8.69 -21.96 3.64
C ILE A 113 9.14 -23.18 4.44
N LEU A 114 9.60 -24.21 3.75
CA LEU A 114 9.94 -25.50 4.34
C LEU A 114 11.40 -25.84 4.05
N SER A 115 12.04 -26.53 5.00
CA SER A 115 13.37 -27.13 4.85
C SER A 115 13.46 -28.32 5.80
N LYS A 116 14.58 -29.05 5.78
CA LYS A 116 14.83 -30.14 6.75
C LYS A 116 14.86 -29.69 8.22
N GLU A 117 15.13 -28.40 8.48
CA GLU A 117 15.31 -27.88 9.85
C GLU A 117 14.10 -27.08 10.35
N ILE A 118 13.41 -26.36 9.47
CA ILE A 118 12.31 -25.47 9.82
C ILE A 118 11.11 -25.61 8.88
N SER A 119 9.92 -25.60 9.47
CA SER A 119 8.64 -25.39 8.81
C SER A 119 8.07 -24.04 9.24
N LEU A 120 7.99 -23.09 8.32
CA LEU A 120 7.48 -21.74 8.56
C LEU A 120 6.15 -21.57 7.82
N LEU A 121 5.05 -21.47 8.55
CA LEU A 121 3.72 -21.16 8.01
C LEU A 121 3.49 -19.65 8.09
N ILE A 122 3.02 -19.05 7.00
CA ILE A 122 2.90 -17.59 6.86
C ILE A 122 1.43 -17.21 6.70
N GLU A 123 1.00 -16.22 7.47
CA GLU A 123 -0.29 -15.54 7.36
C GLU A 123 -0.05 -14.05 7.13
N VAL A 124 -0.71 -13.50 6.13
CA VAL A 124 -0.56 -12.10 5.71
C VAL A 124 -1.87 -11.37 5.88
N LYS A 125 -1.80 -10.13 6.38
CA LYS A 125 -2.92 -9.18 6.37
C LYS A 125 -2.46 -7.84 5.83
N THR A 126 -3.25 -7.23 4.94
CA THR A 126 -2.93 -5.90 4.36
C THR A 126 -4.09 -4.93 4.55
N GLY A 127 -3.76 -3.65 4.71
CA GLY A 127 -4.75 -2.58 4.90
C GLY A 127 -5.14 -2.33 6.37
N ALA A 128 -5.58 -1.10 6.64
CA ALA A 128 -5.75 -0.57 8.00
C ALA A 128 -6.81 -1.27 8.87
N ASN A 129 -7.74 -2.01 8.25
CA ASN A 129 -8.81 -2.73 8.95
C ASN A 129 -8.67 -4.26 8.87
N SER A 130 -7.52 -4.75 8.37
CA SER A 130 -7.23 -6.18 8.28
C SER A 130 -6.26 -6.55 9.40
N TYR A 131 -6.74 -7.37 10.33
CA TYR A 131 -5.98 -7.77 11.52
C TYR A 131 -5.74 -9.27 11.52
N LEU A 132 -4.60 -9.66 12.09
CA LEU A 132 -4.36 -11.06 12.41
C LEU A 132 -5.34 -11.53 13.49
N SER A 133 -5.87 -12.74 13.34
CA SER A 133 -6.76 -13.35 14.31
C SER A 133 -6.05 -14.43 15.11
N TYR A 134 -6.15 -14.36 16.44
CA TYR A 134 -5.57 -15.38 17.33
C TYR A 134 -6.10 -16.79 17.01
N ASN A 135 -7.40 -16.91 16.69
CA ASN A 135 -8.01 -18.19 16.38
C ASN A 135 -7.53 -18.75 15.04
N GLN A 136 -7.29 -17.89 14.05
CA GLN A 136 -6.73 -18.31 12.76
C GLN A 136 -5.31 -18.83 12.94
N LEU A 137 -4.46 -18.06 13.63
CA LEU A 137 -3.08 -18.45 13.92
C LEU A 137 -3.02 -19.75 14.73
N ASN A 138 -3.91 -19.94 15.71
CA ASN A 138 -3.98 -21.20 16.44
C ASN A 138 -4.40 -22.39 15.57
N ARG A 139 -5.31 -22.20 14.60
CA ARG A 139 -5.68 -23.28 13.66
C ARG A 139 -4.49 -23.71 12.81
N HIS A 140 -3.54 -22.82 12.52
CA HIS A 140 -2.33 -23.16 11.77
C HIS A 140 -1.44 -24.15 12.52
N LYS A 141 -1.54 -24.23 13.87
CA LYS A 141 -0.83 -25.25 14.64
C LYS A 141 -1.20 -26.67 14.20
N GLY A 142 -2.46 -26.88 13.82
CA GLY A 142 -2.94 -28.17 13.28
C GLY A 142 -2.45 -28.49 11.87
N LYS A 143 -1.68 -27.60 11.22
CA LYS A 143 -1.08 -27.87 9.90
C LYS A 143 0.33 -28.45 9.99
N PHE A 144 0.99 -28.38 11.14
CA PHE A 144 2.25 -29.10 11.35
C PHE A 144 1.98 -30.60 11.49
N SER A 145 3.02 -31.41 11.29
CA SER A 145 2.92 -32.86 11.58
C SER A 145 2.58 -33.07 13.06
N SER A 146 1.83 -34.14 13.37
CA SER A 146 1.39 -34.46 14.73
C SER A 146 2.55 -34.73 15.70
N GLU A 147 3.70 -35.15 15.17
CA GLU A 147 4.92 -35.44 15.92
C GLU A 147 5.83 -34.21 16.05
N GLN A 148 5.48 -33.10 15.40
CA GLN A 148 6.29 -31.89 15.42
C GLN A 148 6.08 -31.12 16.72
N LEU A 149 7.17 -30.96 17.47
CA LEU A 149 7.20 -30.05 18.62
C LEU A 149 7.09 -28.61 18.09
N ILE A 150 5.91 -28.02 18.23
CA ILE A 150 5.66 -26.60 17.98
C ILE A 150 6.21 -25.84 19.19
N ASN A 151 7.53 -25.70 19.23
CA ASN A 151 8.19 -24.91 20.25
C ASN A 151 7.78 -23.44 20.04
N GLU A 152 7.12 -22.87 21.04
CA GLU A 152 6.59 -21.51 21.10
C GLU A 152 7.21 -20.52 20.10
N ALA A 153 6.41 -20.01 19.18
CA ALA A 153 6.20 -18.57 18.97
C ALA A 153 5.46 -18.38 17.66
N VAL A 154 4.17 -18.07 17.77
CA VAL A 154 3.57 -17.23 16.75
C VAL A 154 4.41 -15.95 16.72
N LYS A 155 5.21 -15.77 15.66
CA LYS A 155 5.98 -14.55 15.44
C LYS A 155 5.10 -13.58 14.68
N ILE A 156 4.99 -12.36 15.20
CA ILE A 156 4.23 -11.30 14.55
C ILE A 156 5.21 -10.20 14.21
N ILE A 157 5.28 -9.86 12.94
CA ILE A 157 6.03 -8.70 12.45
C ILE A 157 5.07 -7.81 11.66
N THR A 158 5.44 -6.55 11.56
CA THR A 158 4.76 -5.60 10.71
C THR A 158 5.33 -5.60 9.30
N TRP A 159 4.54 -5.15 8.33
CA TRP A 159 5.02 -4.87 6.99
C TRP A 159 6.13 -3.81 6.98
N ASP A 160 6.09 -2.81 7.86
CA ASP A 160 7.17 -1.81 7.98
C ASP A 160 8.48 -2.45 8.44
N GLU A 161 8.44 -3.31 9.46
CA GLU A 161 9.62 -4.07 9.92
C GLU A 161 10.20 -4.96 8.82
N LEU A 162 9.35 -5.69 8.09
CA LEU A 162 9.79 -6.53 6.98
C LEU A 162 10.40 -5.71 5.83
N ARG A 163 9.81 -4.57 5.49
CA ARG A 163 10.35 -3.65 4.47
C ARG A 163 11.68 -3.04 4.92
N VAL A 164 11.82 -2.65 6.19
CA VAL A 164 13.10 -2.21 6.75
C VAL A 164 14.15 -3.32 6.64
N PHE A 165 13.79 -4.55 6.97
CA PHE A 165 14.67 -5.71 6.80
C PHE A 165 15.10 -5.87 5.33
N PHE A 166 14.17 -5.90 4.39
CA PHE A 166 14.47 -6.05 2.96
C PHE A 166 15.30 -4.90 2.39
N ARG A 167 15.09 -3.65 2.83
CA ARG A 167 15.96 -2.53 2.44
C ARG A 167 17.40 -2.71 2.92
N LYS A 168 17.62 -3.27 4.11
CA LYS A 168 18.98 -3.62 4.56
C LYS A 168 19.58 -4.75 3.71
N GLN A 169 18.76 -5.74 3.34
CA GLN A 169 19.20 -6.82 2.45
C GLN A 169 19.53 -6.33 1.04
N GLN A 170 18.83 -5.31 0.52
CA GLN A 170 19.16 -4.70 -0.78
C GLN A 170 20.61 -4.20 -0.83
N ASN A 171 21.06 -3.54 0.24
CA ASN A 171 22.45 -3.07 0.35
C ASN A 171 23.43 -4.24 0.47
N TYR A 172 23.06 -5.29 1.22
CA TYR A 172 23.88 -6.49 1.35
C TYR A 172 24.08 -7.22 0.02
N PHE A 173 23.05 -7.26 -0.83
CA PHE A 173 23.05 -7.92 -2.13
C PHE A 173 23.35 -6.97 -3.30
N GLU A 174 23.88 -5.76 -3.10
CA GLU A 174 24.08 -4.78 -4.18
C GLU A 174 24.90 -5.34 -5.37
N GLY A 175 25.85 -6.26 -5.10
CA GLY A 175 26.64 -6.95 -6.11
C GLY A 175 25.98 -8.19 -6.75
N GLU A 176 24.84 -8.65 -6.22
CA GLU A 176 24.11 -9.82 -6.74
C GLU A 176 22.83 -9.35 -7.46
N SER A 177 22.91 -9.34 -8.79
CA SER A 177 21.96 -8.64 -9.63
C SER A 177 20.50 -9.11 -9.48
N ILE A 178 20.26 -10.41 -9.25
CA ILE A 178 18.90 -10.96 -9.22
C ILE A 178 18.22 -10.64 -7.88
N THR A 179 18.83 -10.98 -6.74
CA THR A 179 18.23 -10.68 -5.42
C THR A 179 18.06 -9.18 -5.24
N CYS A 180 19.07 -8.37 -5.61
CA CYS A 180 18.95 -6.92 -5.51
C CYS A 180 17.80 -6.38 -6.36
N PHE A 181 17.66 -6.87 -7.60
CA PHE A 181 16.56 -6.51 -8.49
C PHE A 181 15.20 -6.90 -7.90
N LEU A 182 15.03 -8.15 -7.46
CA LEU A 182 13.76 -8.64 -6.90
C LEU A 182 13.36 -7.86 -5.64
N LEU A 183 14.32 -7.57 -4.75
CA LEU A 183 14.06 -6.77 -3.56
C LEU A 183 13.65 -5.33 -3.90
N LYS A 184 14.26 -4.70 -4.90
CA LYS A 184 13.86 -3.36 -5.38
C LYS A 184 12.45 -3.37 -5.96
N GLN A 185 12.16 -4.36 -6.80
CA GLN A 185 10.83 -4.55 -7.38
C GLN A 185 9.77 -4.81 -6.31
N PHE A 186 10.09 -5.56 -5.26
CA PHE A 186 9.16 -5.79 -4.17
C PHE A 186 8.89 -4.54 -3.35
N GLU A 187 9.92 -3.74 -3.05
CA GLU A 187 9.75 -2.47 -2.34
C GLU A 187 8.90 -1.47 -3.15
N GLU A 188 9.13 -1.36 -4.46
CA GLU A 188 8.29 -0.57 -5.36
C GLU A 188 6.85 -1.07 -5.37
N PHE A 189 6.66 -2.39 -5.44
CA PHE A 189 5.34 -3.01 -5.37
C PHE A 189 4.61 -2.68 -4.06
N CYS A 190 5.30 -2.77 -2.92
CA CYS A 190 4.74 -2.37 -1.63
C CYS A 190 4.34 -0.90 -1.61
N GLU A 191 5.15 -0.01 -2.20
CA GLU A 191 4.85 1.43 -2.25
C GLU A 191 3.62 1.72 -3.13
N ILE A 192 3.54 1.13 -4.33
CA ILE A 192 2.40 1.28 -5.24
C ILE A 192 1.10 0.82 -4.55
N ASN A 193 1.14 -0.29 -3.81
CA ASN A 193 -0.03 -0.87 -3.16
C ASN A 193 -0.27 -0.33 -1.73
N GLY A 194 0.64 0.48 -1.19
CA GLY A 194 0.51 1.11 0.12
C GLY A 194 0.64 0.14 1.30
N VAL A 195 1.50 -0.87 1.15
CA VAL A 195 1.75 -1.94 2.13
C VAL A 195 2.87 -1.54 3.09
N GLY A 196 2.65 -1.65 4.41
CA GLY A 196 3.67 -1.33 5.41
C GLY A 196 3.91 0.16 5.66
N LYS A 197 2.88 0.96 5.34
CA LYS A 197 2.75 2.43 5.46
C LYS A 197 2.46 3.07 4.11
N LYS A 198 1.36 3.82 4.06
CA LYS A 198 1.01 4.68 2.92
C LYS A 198 1.78 5.99 3.03
N THR A 199 2.77 6.18 2.17
CA THR A 199 3.42 7.48 2.02
C THR A 199 2.70 8.31 0.95
N LYS A 200 3.13 9.55 0.72
CA LYS A 200 2.64 10.34 -0.42
C LYS A 200 2.99 9.69 -1.76
N GLU A 201 4.10 8.97 -1.83
CA GLU A 201 4.57 8.33 -3.06
C GLU A 201 3.57 7.27 -3.55
N HIS A 202 2.98 6.47 -2.64
CA HIS A 202 1.83 5.63 -2.95
C HIS A 202 0.76 6.37 -3.77
N TYR A 203 0.35 7.57 -3.34
CA TYR A 203 -0.67 8.35 -4.04
C TYR A 203 -0.15 8.93 -5.36
N PHE A 204 1.09 9.39 -5.43
CA PHE A 204 1.69 9.90 -6.67
C PHE A 204 1.79 8.83 -7.76
N LEU A 205 2.12 7.58 -7.39
CA LEU A 205 2.25 6.47 -8.32
C LEU A 205 0.94 6.10 -9.02
N HIS A 206 -0.21 6.54 -8.50
CA HIS A 206 -1.51 6.37 -9.15
C HIS A 206 -1.74 7.36 -10.32
N PHE A 207 -0.90 8.37 -10.48
CA PHE A 207 -0.95 9.28 -11.63
C PHE A 207 -0.02 8.78 -12.75
N ASN A 208 -0.37 9.08 -14.00
CA ASN A 208 0.51 8.82 -15.14
C ASN A 208 1.78 9.69 -15.03
N PRO A 209 2.88 9.38 -15.73
CA PRO A 209 4.16 10.08 -15.52
C PRO A 209 4.06 11.62 -15.60
N ARG A 210 3.32 12.15 -16.58
CA ARG A 210 3.11 13.59 -16.74
C ARG A 210 2.35 14.19 -15.55
N THR A 211 1.17 13.65 -15.24
CA THR A 211 0.33 14.19 -14.14
C THR A 211 0.91 13.91 -12.76
N ARG A 212 1.79 12.91 -12.63
CA ARG A 212 2.55 12.65 -11.41
C ARG A 212 3.55 13.76 -11.11
N ALA A 213 4.30 14.22 -12.12
CA ALA A 213 5.20 15.35 -11.95
C ALA A 213 4.44 16.60 -11.48
N LEU A 214 3.33 16.91 -12.15
CA LEU A 214 2.45 18.00 -11.76
C LEU A 214 1.85 17.82 -10.34
N ALA A 215 1.42 16.60 -9.98
CA ALA A 215 0.91 16.30 -8.64
C ALA A 215 1.98 16.56 -7.56
N ARG A 216 3.25 16.23 -7.83
CA ARG A 216 4.36 16.55 -6.93
C ARG A 216 4.60 18.05 -6.85
N GLU A 217 4.57 18.78 -7.97
CA GLU A 217 4.70 20.24 -7.98
C GLU A 217 3.58 20.93 -7.17
N ILE A 218 2.34 20.47 -7.29
CA ILE A 218 1.20 20.94 -6.49
C ILE A 218 1.45 20.67 -5.00
N ASP A 219 1.88 19.45 -4.65
CA ASP A 219 2.17 19.09 -3.27
C ASP A 219 3.31 19.94 -2.69
N GLU A 220 4.39 20.14 -3.44
CA GLU A 220 5.50 20.99 -3.03
C GLU A 220 5.07 22.45 -2.87
N PHE A 221 4.28 22.98 -3.79
CA PHE A 221 3.74 24.34 -3.68
C PHE A 221 2.94 24.54 -2.40
N ILE A 222 2.08 23.59 -2.04
CA ILE A 222 1.22 23.67 -0.86
C ILE A 222 2.00 23.44 0.45
N TRP A 223 2.97 22.52 0.46
CA TRP A 223 3.68 22.14 1.69
C TRP A 223 4.94 22.96 1.98
N LYS A 224 5.65 23.41 0.93
CA LYS A 224 6.87 24.20 1.06
C LYS A 224 6.64 25.70 0.83
N GLY A 225 5.47 26.09 0.31
CA GLY A 225 5.13 27.49 0.09
C GLY A 225 4.97 28.25 1.41
N SER A 226 5.64 29.41 1.53
CA SER A 226 5.63 30.25 2.74
C SER A 226 4.26 30.81 3.13
N GLY A 227 3.25 30.69 2.26
CA GLY A 227 1.88 31.17 2.50
C GLY A 227 0.92 30.16 3.12
N PHE A 228 1.34 28.90 3.32
CA PHE A 228 0.45 27.83 3.74
C PHE A 228 0.83 27.25 5.12
N ASP A 229 -0.11 27.27 6.06
CA ASP A 229 -0.02 26.55 7.34
C ASP A 229 -0.84 25.26 7.22
N THR A 230 -0.27 24.27 6.51
CA THR A 230 -0.94 23.03 6.10
C THR A 230 -0.61 21.84 7.01
N ILE A 231 -1.61 21.02 7.27
CA ILE A 231 -1.51 19.71 7.93
C ILE A 231 -2.17 18.62 7.07
N ASP A 232 -1.75 17.37 7.24
CA ASP A 232 -2.33 16.21 6.55
C ASP A 232 -3.59 15.76 7.30
N PRO A 233 -4.78 15.76 6.67
CA PRO A 233 -5.99 15.23 7.28
C PRO A 233 -6.07 13.69 7.28
N ASN A 234 -4.99 12.98 6.92
CA ASN A 234 -4.91 11.52 6.78
C ASN A 234 -5.95 10.97 5.80
N SER A 235 -6.03 11.56 4.61
CA SER A 235 -6.99 11.11 3.59
C SER A 235 -6.63 9.71 3.08
N THR A 236 -7.63 8.86 2.88
CA THR A 236 -7.44 7.48 2.40
C THR A 236 -7.57 7.32 0.88
N LYS A 237 -8.04 8.36 0.19
CA LYS A 237 -8.31 8.36 -1.27
C LYS A 237 -7.45 9.37 -2.02
N GLY A 238 -6.29 9.70 -1.48
CA GLY A 238 -5.40 10.72 -2.03
C GLY A 238 -4.61 11.47 -0.96
N ILE A 239 -3.94 12.54 -1.38
CA ILE A 239 -3.23 13.45 -0.48
C ILE A 239 -4.18 14.59 -0.14
N GLY A 240 -4.51 14.76 1.14
CA GLY A 240 -5.37 15.83 1.60
C GLY A 240 -4.58 17.04 2.08
N TYR A 241 -5.17 18.23 1.96
CA TYR A 241 -4.59 19.48 2.44
C TYR A 241 -5.59 20.19 3.33
N LYS A 242 -5.17 20.47 4.56
CA LYS A 242 -6.00 21.11 5.57
C LYS A 242 -5.22 22.21 6.26
N ARG A 243 -5.87 23.36 6.50
CA ARG A 243 -5.26 24.44 7.26
C ARG A 243 -5.21 24.09 8.75
N LYS A 244 -4.07 24.37 9.39
CA LYS A 244 -3.90 24.18 10.83
C LYS A 244 -4.93 25.02 11.60
N GLY A 245 -5.51 24.42 12.65
CA GLY A 245 -6.54 25.07 13.48
C GLY A 245 -7.93 25.22 12.84
N ARG A 246 -8.12 24.84 11.57
CA ARG A 246 -9.46 24.81 10.93
C ARG A 246 -10.05 23.42 10.95
N ARG A 247 -11.37 23.29 10.71
CA ARG A 247 -12.05 21.99 10.72
C ARG A 247 -11.95 21.28 9.37
N GLY A 248 -12.21 22.00 8.28
CA GLY A 248 -12.26 21.46 6.92
C GLY A 248 -10.91 21.44 6.21
N GLY A 249 -10.72 20.48 5.29
CA GLY A 249 -9.62 20.52 4.33
C GLY A 249 -9.99 21.39 3.13
N PHE A 250 -9.05 22.17 2.60
CA PHE A 250 -9.26 23.06 1.45
C PHE A 250 -8.89 22.41 0.11
N GLY A 251 -8.07 21.37 0.12
CA GLY A 251 -7.61 20.71 -1.10
C GLY A 251 -7.46 19.19 -0.93
N LYS A 252 -7.47 18.46 -2.05
CA LYS A 252 -7.11 17.04 -2.10
C LYS A 252 -6.68 16.60 -3.50
N LEU A 253 -5.48 16.03 -3.64
CA LEU A 253 -5.10 15.27 -4.83
C LEU A 253 -5.77 13.90 -4.81
N CYS A 254 -6.82 13.71 -5.61
CA CYS A 254 -7.69 12.53 -5.58
C CYS A 254 -7.25 11.47 -6.60
N ILE A 255 -6.81 10.31 -6.12
CA ILE A 255 -6.34 9.21 -6.99
C ILE A 255 -7.47 8.54 -7.78
N GLY A 256 -8.71 8.57 -7.27
CA GLY A 256 -9.85 7.90 -7.91
C GLY A 256 -10.41 8.69 -9.10
N ARG A 257 -10.35 10.03 -9.02
CA ARG A 257 -10.82 10.94 -10.08
C ARG A 257 -9.69 11.52 -10.94
N LYS A 258 -8.44 11.25 -10.57
CA LYS A 258 -7.23 11.83 -11.20
C LYS A 258 -7.26 13.37 -11.26
N CYS A 259 -7.80 13.99 -10.22
CA CYS A 259 -8.00 15.43 -10.16
C CYS A 259 -7.49 16.03 -8.84
N LEU A 260 -7.18 17.32 -8.86
CA LEU A 260 -7.10 18.13 -7.66
C LEU A 260 -8.50 18.66 -7.33
N ILE A 261 -9.01 18.30 -6.16
CA ILE A 261 -10.28 18.81 -5.63
C ILE A 261 -9.98 20.00 -4.74
N LEU A 262 -10.57 21.14 -5.05
CA LEU A 262 -10.46 22.38 -4.29
C LEU A 262 -11.80 22.71 -3.65
N ARG A 263 -11.80 23.12 -2.38
CA ARG A 263 -13.00 23.46 -1.63
C ARG A 263 -12.99 24.94 -1.28
N TYR A 264 -14.12 25.59 -1.53
CA TYR A 264 -14.31 27.01 -1.31
C TYR A 264 -15.51 27.20 -0.39
N GLY A 265 -15.41 28.10 0.59
CA GLY A 265 -16.54 28.42 1.47
C GLY A 265 -17.02 27.26 2.34
N SER A 266 -18.21 27.43 2.93
CA SER A 266 -18.83 26.45 3.82
C SER A 266 -19.46 25.29 3.03
N ASP A 267 -19.69 24.17 3.71
CA ASP A 267 -20.32 23.01 3.08
C ASP A 267 -21.74 23.37 2.63
N GLY A 268 -22.04 23.15 1.35
CA GLY A 268 -23.34 23.48 0.73
C GLY A 268 -23.38 24.81 -0.02
N ASP A 269 -22.34 25.65 0.11
CA ASP A 269 -22.21 26.89 -0.65
C ASP A 269 -21.92 26.61 -2.14
N PRO A 270 -22.65 27.21 -3.10
CA PRO A 270 -22.41 27.01 -4.54
C PRO A 270 -21.18 27.72 -5.09
N ILE A 271 -20.37 28.39 -4.27
CA ILE A 271 -19.15 29.06 -4.69
C ILE A 271 -18.16 28.14 -5.45
N GLY A 272 -18.16 26.84 -5.17
CA GLY A 272 -17.34 25.87 -5.93
C GLY A 272 -17.75 25.74 -7.39
N GLU A 273 -19.04 25.89 -7.71
CA GLU A 273 -19.54 25.90 -9.09
C GLU A 273 -19.10 27.14 -9.87
N GLN A 274 -19.02 28.29 -9.20
CA GLN A 274 -18.47 29.50 -9.79
C GLN A 274 -16.99 29.31 -10.15
N PHE A 275 -16.19 28.81 -9.20
CA PHE A 275 -14.78 28.54 -9.46
C PHE A 275 -14.58 27.43 -10.49
N GLN A 276 -15.47 26.45 -10.58
CA GLN A 276 -15.41 25.46 -11.65
C GLN A 276 -15.49 26.13 -13.03
N LYS A 277 -16.40 27.09 -13.24
CA LYS A 277 -16.51 27.82 -14.52
C LYS A 277 -15.25 28.62 -14.84
N GLU A 278 -14.66 29.27 -13.84
CA GLU A 278 -13.39 30.00 -14.01
C GLU A 278 -12.24 29.07 -14.41
N ILE A 279 -12.11 27.94 -13.71
CA ILE A 279 -11.10 26.91 -13.98
C ILE A 279 -11.30 26.31 -15.38
N ASP A 280 -12.53 25.95 -15.73
CA ASP A 280 -12.86 25.35 -17.02
C ASP A 280 -12.52 26.30 -18.19
N SER A 281 -12.79 27.60 -18.01
CA SER A 281 -12.40 28.65 -18.95
C SER A 281 -10.88 28.77 -19.07
N CYS A 282 -10.17 28.76 -17.94
CA CYS A 282 -8.70 28.82 -17.89
C CYS A 282 -8.03 27.61 -18.57
N LEU A 283 -8.59 26.42 -18.42
CA LEU A 283 -8.07 25.18 -19.01
C LEU A 283 -8.63 24.88 -20.41
N GLY A 284 -9.56 25.71 -20.90
CA GLY A 284 -10.22 25.53 -22.20
C GLY A 284 -11.05 24.25 -22.32
N ARG A 285 -11.48 23.67 -21.19
CA ARG A 285 -12.21 22.39 -21.13
C ARG A 285 -13.22 22.39 -19.99
N THR A 286 -14.40 21.83 -20.22
CA THR A 286 -15.46 21.75 -19.21
C THR A 286 -15.37 20.46 -18.41
N TYR A 287 -15.31 20.56 -17.07
CA TYR A 287 -15.40 19.39 -16.20
C TYR A 287 -16.86 18.95 -16.03
N LEU A 288 -17.17 17.72 -16.43
CA LEU A 288 -18.51 17.14 -16.26
C LEU A 288 -18.72 16.69 -14.81
N ARG A 289 -19.39 17.54 -14.03
CA ARG A 289 -19.84 17.22 -12.67
C ARG A 289 -20.95 16.17 -12.72
N SER A 290 -20.96 15.26 -11.76
CA SER A 290 -22.05 14.30 -11.60
C SER A 290 -23.21 14.89 -10.79
N ASN A 291 -24.40 14.31 -10.89
CA ASN A 291 -25.55 14.66 -10.02
C ASN A 291 -25.21 14.63 -8.51
N THR A 292 -24.24 13.80 -8.09
CA THR A 292 -23.78 13.76 -6.71
C THR A 292 -22.89 14.96 -6.38
N ASP A 293 -22.05 15.38 -7.32
CA ASP A 293 -21.17 16.54 -7.14
C ASP A 293 -21.98 17.82 -7.01
N ASP A 294 -23.01 18.00 -7.84
CA ASP A 294 -23.85 19.18 -7.80
C ASP A 294 -24.68 19.23 -6.52
N LYS A 295 -25.25 18.10 -6.08
CA LYS A 295 -26.11 18.07 -4.89
C LYS A 295 -25.35 18.05 -3.56
N LYS A 296 -24.23 17.35 -3.48
CA LYS A 296 -23.50 17.13 -2.21
C LYS A 296 -22.24 17.97 -2.08
N TYR A 297 -21.63 18.35 -3.20
CA TYR A 297 -20.34 19.03 -3.23
C TYR A 297 -20.38 20.33 -4.06
N PRO A 298 -21.41 21.18 -3.92
CA PRO A 298 -21.50 22.43 -4.69
C PRO A 298 -20.35 23.41 -4.36
N HIS A 299 -19.74 23.23 -3.19
CA HIS A 299 -18.59 23.98 -2.69
C HIS A 299 -17.23 23.45 -3.18
N GLU A 300 -17.20 22.34 -3.92
CA GLU A 300 -15.99 21.76 -4.52
C GLU A 300 -15.85 22.19 -5.98
N ALA A 301 -14.62 22.45 -6.43
CA ALA A 301 -14.25 22.48 -7.85
C ALA A 301 -13.20 21.40 -8.14
N PHE A 302 -13.20 20.90 -9.38
CA PHE A 302 -12.43 19.75 -9.83
C PHE A 302 -11.48 20.18 -10.95
N VAL A 303 -10.18 20.06 -10.69
CA VAL A 303 -9.12 20.33 -11.66
C VAL A 303 -8.60 18.99 -12.18
N ASN A 304 -8.99 18.59 -13.39
CA ASN A 304 -8.44 17.39 -14.01
C ASN A 304 -6.97 17.64 -14.38
N LEU A 305 -6.06 16.86 -13.78
CA LEU A 305 -4.62 17.10 -13.94
C LEU A 305 -4.12 16.83 -15.36
N ASP A 306 -4.81 16.00 -16.14
CA ASP A 306 -4.45 15.75 -17.54
C ASP A 306 -4.66 17.00 -18.43
N TRP A 307 -5.42 17.99 -17.97
CA TRP A 307 -5.71 19.23 -18.73
C TRP A 307 -4.79 20.37 -18.36
N VAL A 308 -4.00 20.23 -17.31
CA VAL A 308 -3.09 21.26 -16.83
C VAL A 308 -1.74 21.10 -17.54
N GLU A 309 -1.26 22.20 -18.13
CA GLU A 309 0.02 22.25 -18.83
C GLU A 309 1.15 22.55 -17.85
N ASN A 310 0.90 23.46 -16.90
CA ASN A 310 1.84 23.82 -15.87
C ASN A 310 1.11 24.26 -14.59
N VAL A 311 1.79 24.16 -13.44
CA VAL A 311 1.19 24.44 -12.13
C VAL A 311 0.71 25.90 -11.98
N GLU A 312 1.30 26.88 -12.69
CA GLU A 312 0.93 28.30 -12.57
C GLU A 312 -0.52 28.56 -12.96
N GLN A 313 -1.07 27.81 -13.91
CA GLN A 313 -2.49 27.92 -14.31
C GLN A 313 -3.44 27.72 -13.13
N ILE A 314 -3.05 26.89 -12.16
CA ILE A 314 -3.94 26.45 -11.07
C ILE A 314 -3.58 27.01 -9.70
N LYS A 315 -2.38 27.59 -9.53
CA LYS A 315 -1.96 28.22 -8.26
C LYS A 315 -2.93 29.26 -7.72
N PRO A 316 -3.48 30.21 -8.52
CA PRO A 316 -4.42 31.20 -8.00
C PRO A 316 -5.65 30.56 -7.36
N TYR A 317 -6.15 29.46 -7.93
CA TYR A 317 -7.32 28.75 -7.40
C TYR A 317 -6.99 27.96 -6.12
N ILE A 318 -5.78 27.40 -6.01
CA ILE A 318 -5.29 26.78 -4.77
C ILE A 318 -5.23 27.80 -3.63
N ILE A 319 -4.69 29.00 -3.90
CA ILE A 319 -4.60 30.09 -2.93
C ILE A 319 -6.00 30.51 -2.48
N LYS A 320 -6.91 30.78 -3.43
CA LYS A 320 -8.31 31.12 -3.13
C LYS A 320 -9.00 30.04 -2.28
N ALA A 321 -8.79 28.76 -2.57
CA ALA A 321 -9.36 27.67 -1.77
C ALA A 321 -8.85 27.68 -0.32
N TYR A 322 -7.55 27.91 -0.13
CA TYR A 322 -6.94 28.01 1.19
C TYR A 322 -7.46 29.22 2.00
N GLU A 323 -7.69 30.35 1.35
CA GLU A 323 -8.20 31.58 1.97
C GLU A 323 -9.69 31.50 2.31
N LEU A 324 -10.49 30.97 1.37
CA LEU A 324 -11.95 30.98 1.47
C LEU A 324 -12.51 29.80 2.25
N LYS A 325 -11.77 28.70 2.44
CA LYS A 325 -12.26 27.58 3.26
C LYS A 325 -12.19 27.95 4.76
N PRO A 326 -13.34 28.00 5.46
CA PRO A 326 -13.39 28.43 6.85
C PRO A 326 -12.85 27.39 7.85
#